data_AF-B8CJL3-F1
#
_entry.id   AF-B8CJL3-F1
#
_cell.length_a   1.000
_cell.length_b   1.000
_cell.length_c   1.000
_cell.angle_alpha   90.00
_cell.angle_beta   90.00
_cell.angle_gamma   90.00
#
_symmetry.space_group_name_H-M   'P 1'
#
loop_
_entity.id
_entity.type
_entity.pdbx_description
1 polymer ?
#
loop_
_entity_poly.entity_id
_entity_poly.type
_entity_poly.pdbx_seq_one_letter_code
_entity_poly.pdbx_strand_id
1 'polypeptide(L)'
;MGLTSKQTGVFKGMAAAMLTSILVIVYAMSVDPFNLAQNSQASQRLSILGLSLILPTLFLIASIGRLAKFRFFSPEDIDGSGLTAGTNEARVLQSLLQNTLEQLVIAIGVYSAWCLLMPSAWLSAVPLCSLLFAIGRVLFFKGYNQGAAARAFGFALTFYSTVVMFLVLIGYQLAQWFS
;
A
#
# COMPACT_ATOMS: atom_id res chain seq x y z
N MET A 1 -20.56 -2.74 -25.50
CA MET A 1 -19.33 -1.98 -25.84
C MET A 1 -18.13 -2.76 -25.34
N GLY A 2 -17.14 -3.02 -26.20
CA GLY A 2 -15.90 -3.70 -25.80
C GLY A 2 -14.94 -2.76 -25.06
N LEU A 3 -14.04 -3.32 -24.24
CA LEU A 3 -12.99 -2.55 -23.55
C LEU A 3 -12.00 -1.98 -24.57
N THR A 4 -11.55 -0.74 -24.34
CA THR A 4 -10.43 -0.14 -25.08
C THR A 4 -9.10 -0.80 -24.70
N SER A 5 -8.09 -0.70 -25.57
CA SER A 5 -6.74 -1.24 -25.28
C SER A 5 -6.14 -0.74 -23.97
N LYS A 6 -6.36 0.55 -23.64
CA LYS A 6 -5.95 1.14 -22.35
C LYS A 6 -6.66 0.49 -21.17
N GLN A 7 -7.97 0.30 -21.26
CA GLN A 7 -8.76 -0.36 -20.20
C GLN A 7 -8.34 -1.82 -20.02
N THR A 8 -8.09 -2.55 -21.12
CA THR A 8 -7.59 -3.93 -21.05
C THR A 8 -6.22 -4.00 -20.37
N GLY A 9 -5.31 -3.07 -20.67
CA GLY A 9 -4.00 -3.01 -20.02
C GLY A 9 -4.09 -2.75 -18.52
N VAL A 10 -4.93 -1.79 -18.11
CA VAL A 10 -5.22 -1.50 -16.70
C VAL A 10 -5.79 -2.73 -16.00
N PHE A 11 -6.80 -3.38 -16.60
CA PHE A 11 -7.43 -4.58 -16.05
C PHE A 11 -6.41 -5.70 -15.82
N LYS A 12 -5.55 -5.98 -16.81
CA LYS A 12 -4.49 -7.01 -16.67
C LYS A 12 -3.55 -6.70 -15.51
N GLY A 13 -3.11 -5.45 -15.38
CA GLY A 13 -2.25 -5.02 -14.27
C GLY A 13 -2.93 -5.19 -12.90
N MET A 14 -4.20 -4.79 -12.80
CA MET A 14 -4.99 -4.95 -11.57
C MET A 14 -5.23 -6.41 -11.21
N ALA A 15 -5.58 -7.25 -12.19
CA ALA A 15 -5.81 -8.68 -11.99
C ALA A 15 -4.53 -9.40 -11.54
N ALA A 16 -3.39 -9.09 -12.16
CA ALA A 16 -2.10 -9.65 -11.74
C ALA A 16 -1.74 -9.23 -10.31
N ALA A 17 -1.95 -7.97 -9.95
CA ALA A 17 -1.70 -7.50 -8.58
C ALA A 17 -2.61 -8.20 -7.56
N MET A 18 -3.90 -8.38 -7.88
CA MET A 18 -4.85 -9.10 -7.04
C MET A 18 -4.38 -10.54 -6.80
N LEU A 19 -4.01 -11.26 -7.87
CA LEU A 19 -3.51 -12.62 -7.77
C LEU A 19 -2.26 -12.68 -6.88
N THR A 20 -1.29 -11.79 -7.09
CA THR A 20 -0.09 -11.69 -6.24
C THR A 20 -0.44 -11.46 -4.77
N SER A 21 -1.35 -10.51 -4.49
CA SER A 21 -1.79 -10.22 -3.12
C SER A 21 -2.40 -11.45 -2.44
N ILE A 22 -3.31 -12.15 -3.12
CA ILE A 22 -3.94 -13.37 -2.59
C ILE A 22 -2.90 -14.45 -2.32
N LEU A 23 -2.03 -14.73 -3.31
CA LEU A 23 -1.01 -15.77 -3.18
C LEU A 23 -0.04 -15.49 -2.02
N VAL A 24 0.41 -14.24 -1.88
CA VAL A 24 1.33 -13.85 -0.79
C VAL A 24 0.66 -13.95 0.57
N ILE A 25 -0.60 -13.52 0.70
CA ILE A 25 -1.33 -13.58 1.97
C ILE A 25 -1.63 -15.03 2.37
N VAL A 26 -2.10 -15.85 1.42
CA VAL A 26 -2.32 -17.29 1.66
C VAL A 26 -1.01 -17.96 2.05
N TYR A 27 0.07 -17.71 1.32
CA TYR A 27 1.40 -18.21 1.67
C TYR A 27 1.82 -17.79 3.08
N ALA A 28 1.62 -16.53 3.46
CA ALA A 28 1.96 -16.02 4.78
C ALA A 28 1.19 -16.75 5.90
N MET A 29 -0.11 -17.00 5.69
CA MET A 29 -0.99 -17.64 6.66
C MET A 29 -0.76 -19.16 6.77
N SER A 30 -0.37 -19.81 5.68
CA SER A 30 -0.16 -21.26 5.65
C SER A 30 1.25 -21.68 6.06
N VAL A 31 2.25 -20.84 5.77
CA VAL A 31 3.67 -21.19 5.96
C VAL A 31 4.28 -20.50 7.18
N ASP A 32 3.75 -19.34 7.59
CA ASP A 32 4.34 -18.49 8.63
C ASP A 32 5.86 -18.28 8.44
N PRO A 33 6.30 -17.70 7.30
CA PRO A 33 7.71 -17.67 6.90
C PRO A 33 8.64 -16.94 7.89
N PHE A 34 8.10 -16.12 8.78
CA PHE A 34 8.86 -15.43 9.83
C PHE A 34 8.73 -16.10 11.21
N ASN A 35 8.09 -17.27 11.30
CA ASN A 35 7.88 -18.03 12.54
C ASN A 35 7.25 -17.19 13.66
N LEU A 36 6.23 -16.40 13.32
CA LEU A 36 5.56 -15.47 14.24
C LEU A 36 4.41 -16.11 15.01
N ALA A 37 4.08 -17.38 14.76
CA ALA A 37 3.01 -18.10 15.45
C ALA A 37 3.17 -18.11 16.98
N GLN A 38 4.41 -18.13 17.48
CA GLN A 38 4.69 -18.12 18.92
C GLN A 38 4.55 -16.73 19.55
N ASN A 39 4.40 -15.67 18.75
CA ASN A 39 4.36 -14.30 19.23
C ASN A 39 2.95 -13.89 19.65
N SER A 40 2.46 -14.47 20.75
CA SER A 40 1.13 -14.20 21.29
C SER A 40 1.06 -12.94 22.15
N GLN A 41 2.19 -12.46 22.67
CA GLN A 41 2.20 -11.30 23.57
C GLN A 41 1.88 -9.99 22.83
N ALA A 42 1.13 -9.10 23.48
CA ALA A 42 0.75 -7.81 22.92
C ALA A 42 1.98 -6.96 22.52
N SER A 43 3.04 -6.97 23.33
CA SER A 43 4.30 -6.26 23.03
C SER A 43 4.91 -6.71 21.71
N GLN A 44 4.98 -8.02 21.46
CA GLN A 44 5.54 -8.58 20.22
C GLN A 44 4.69 -8.23 19.00
N ARG A 45 3.35 -8.27 19.13
CA ARG A 45 2.42 -7.84 18.07
C ARG A 45 2.60 -6.37 17.70
N LEU A 46 2.81 -5.51 18.71
CA LEU A 46 3.12 -4.10 18.48
C LEU A 46 4.49 -3.89 17.84
N SER A 47 5.50 -4.69 18.18
CA SER A 47 6.80 -4.66 17.50
C SER A 47 6.68 -5.04 16.02
N ILE A 48 5.91 -6.09 15.69
CA ILE A 48 5.65 -6.51 14.30
C ILE A 48 4.93 -5.40 13.54
N LEU A 49 3.92 -4.78 14.15
CA LEU A 49 3.22 -3.62 13.57
C LEU A 49 4.19 -2.48 13.29
N GLY A 50 4.98 -2.07 14.28
CA GLY A 50 5.95 -0.98 14.17
C GLY A 50 6.94 -1.23 13.03
N LEU A 51 7.54 -2.43 12.98
CA LEU A 51 8.46 -2.83 11.90
C LEU A 51 7.77 -2.79 10.52
N SER A 52 6.54 -3.26 10.45
CA SER A 52 5.78 -3.30 9.19
C SER A 52 5.33 -1.92 8.70
N LEU A 53 5.27 -0.91 9.56
CA LEU A 53 4.94 0.46 9.17
C LEU A 53 6.15 1.27 8.68
N ILE A 54 7.37 0.79 8.88
CA ILE A 54 8.60 1.50 8.45
C ILE A 54 8.58 1.77 6.95
N LEU A 55 8.34 0.74 6.12
CA LEU A 55 8.40 0.91 4.66
C LEU A 55 7.29 1.82 4.12
N PRO A 56 6.00 1.65 4.47
CA PRO A 56 4.96 2.58 4.05
C PRO A 56 5.25 4.03 4.46
N THR A 57 5.72 4.24 5.70
CA THR A 57 6.06 5.56 6.22
C THR A 57 7.24 6.17 5.48
N LEU A 58 8.26 5.39 5.16
CA LEU A 58 9.41 5.82 4.37
C LEU A 58 8.98 6.35 2.99
N PHE A 59 8.01 5.69 2.33
CA PHE A 59 7.49 6.15 1.04
C PHE A 59 6.70 7.46 1.14
N LEU A 60 5.98 7.69 2.26
CA LEU A 60 5.35 8.98 2.51
C LEU A 60 6.42 10.07 2.69
N ILE A 61 7.42 9.84 3.53
CA ILE A 61 8.55 10.77 3.74
C ILE A 61 9.24 11.10 2.42
N ALA A 62 9.54 10.07 1.60
CA ALA A 62 10.15 10.25 0.29
C ALA A 62 9.26 11.08 -0.65
N SER A 63 7.94 10.89 -0.62
CA SER A 63 7.00 11.65 -1.45
C SER A 63 6.93 13.12 -1.03
N ILE A 64 6.92 13.39 0.29
CA ILE A 64 6.99 14.74 0.84
C ILE A 64 8.30 15.40 0.41
N GLY A 65 9.44 14.74 0.63
CA GLY A 65 10.76 15.28 0.29
C GLY A 65 10.92 15.58 -1.19
N ARG A 66 10.37 14.72 -2.08
CA ARG A 66 10.39 14.96 -3.53
C ARG A 66 9.62 16.21 -3.93
N LEU A 67 8.41 16.41 -3.39
CA LEU A 67 7.61 17.61 -3.68
C LEU A 67 8.25 18.87 -3.08
N ALA A 68 8.71 18.80 -1.82
CA ALA A 68 9.36 19.91 -1.14
C ALA A 68 10.63 20.37 -1.88
N LYS A 69 11.48 19.41 -2.29
CA LYS A 69 12.66 19.70 -3.11
C LYS A 69 12.27 20.37 -4.43
N PHE A 70 11.24 19.87 -5.12
CA PHE A 70 10.80 20.47 -6.38
C PHE A 70 10.34 21.93 -6.20
N ARG A 71 9.47 22.19 -5.22
CA ARG A 71 8.97 23.55 -4.93
C ARG A 71 10.09 24.51 -4.55
N PHE A 72 11.07 24.07 -3.76
CA PHE A 72 12.19 24.92 -3.34
C PHE A 72 13.01 25.45 -4.53
N PHE A 73 13.18 24.64 -5.57
CA PHE A 73 13.93 25.03 -6.78
C PHE A 73 13.06 25.58 -7.92
N SER A 74 11.74 25.71 -7.72
CA SER A 74 10.81 26.25 -8.69
C SER A 74 10.30 27.62 -8.22
N PRO A 75 10.75 28.74 -8.82
CA PRO A 75 10.25 30.07 -8.45
C PRO A 75 8.72 30.19 -8.57
N GLU A 76 8.12 29.43 -9.49
CA GLU A 76 6.67 29.43 -9.75
C GLU A 76 5.88 28.65 -8.68
N ASP A 77 6.53 27.70 -7.98
CA ASP A 77 5.89 26.80 -7.03
C ASP A 77 6.37 26.99 -5.57
N ILE A 78 7.31 27.92 -5.32
CA ILE A 78 7.90 28.14 -3.99
C ILE A 78 6.86 28.59 -2.97
N ASP A 79 5.90 29.40 -3.39
CA ASP A 79 4.75 29.87 -2.59
C ASP A 79 3.72 28.76 -2.32
N GLY A 80 3.89 27.60 -2.97
CA GLY A 80 2.99 26.47 -2.87
C GLY A 80 1.65 26.67 -3.58
N SER A 81 0.85 25.60 -3.58
CA SER A 81 -0.44 25.56 -4.30
C SER A 81 -1.57 26.35 -3.64
N GLY A 82 -1.29 27.09 -2.55
CA GLY A 82 -2.27 27.95 -1.87
C GLY A 82 -2.43 29.32 -2.53
N LEU A 83 -1.42 29.75 -3.30
CA LEU A 83 -1.36 31.06 -3.95
C LEU A 83 -1.36 30.95 -5.49
N THR A 84 -0.93 29.81 -6.03
CA THR A 84 -0.96 29.52 -7.48
C THR A 84 -1.52 28.13 -7.74
N ALA A 85 -1.94 27.85 -8.98
CA ALA A 85 -2.41 26.52 -9.37
C ALA A 85 -1.28 25.47 -9.44
N GLY A 86 -0.02 25.87 -9.25
CA GLY A 86 1.18 25.06 -9.42
C GLY A 86 1.44 24.59 -10.86
N THR A 87 2.71 24.31 -11.16
CA THR A 87 3.15 23.70 -12.42
C THR A 87 2.58 22.28 -12.59
N ASN A 88 2.61 21.76 -13.82
CA ASN A 88 2.12 20.40 -14.10
C ASN A 88 2.89 19.35 -13.27
N GLU A 89 4.19 19.51 -13.14
CA GLU A 89 5.08 18.66 -12.37
C GLU A 89 4.75 18.72 -10.87
N ALA A 90 4.52 19.92 -10.32
CA ALA A 90 4.08 20.07 -8.93
C ALA A 90 2.74 19.34 -8.68
N ARG A 91 1.78 19.44 -9.61
CA ARG A 91 0.49 18.72 -9.52
C ARG A 91 0.67 17.21 -9.57
N VAL A 92 1.55 16.71 -10.44
CA VAL A 92 1.86 15.27 -10.51
C VAL A 92 2.47 14.79 -9.19
N LEU A 93 3.47 15.50 -8.66
CA LEU A 93 4.12 15.15 -7.39
C LEU A 93 3.12 15.22 -6.22
N GLN A 94 2.25 16.23 -6.19
CA GLN A 94 1.18 16.35 -5.19
C GLN A 94 0.19 15.18 -5.28
N SER A 95 -0.18 14.74 -6.49
CA SER A 95 -1.06 13.59 -6.69
C SER A 95 -0.41 12.28 -6.21
N LEU A 96 0.88 12.09 -6.47
CA LEU A 96 1.65 10.96 -5.96
C LEU A 96 1.74 10.95 -4.43
N LEU A 97 1.98 12.12 -3.82
CA LEU A 97 2.00 12.31 -2.38
C LEU A 97 0.64 11.98 -1.76
N GLN A 98 -0.43 12.57 -2.27
CA GLN A 98 -1.79 12.36 -1.79
C GLN A 98 -2.18 10.87 -1.85
N ASN A 99 -1.89 10.21 -2.98
CA ASN A 99 -2.18 8.80 -3.13
C ASN A 99 -1.39 7.92 -2.14
N THR A 100 -0.14 8.29 -1.86
CA THR A 100 0.69 7.56 -0.89
C THR A 100 0.17 7.76 0.54
N LEU A 101 -0.29 8.96 0.88
CA LEU A 101 -0.91 9.27 2.16
C LEU A 101 -2.20 8.46 2.37
N GLU A 102 -3.11 8.48 1.39
CA GLU A 102 -4.38 7.73 1.44
C GLU A 102 -4.14 6.24 1.66
N GLN A 103 -3.21 5.65 0.91
CA GLN A 103 -2.89 4.24 1.04
C GLN A 103 -2.17 3.92 2.37
N LEU A 104 -1.32 4.81 2.87
CA LEU A 104 -0.70 4.65 4.19
C LEU A 104 -1.74 4.66 5.31
N VAL A 105 -2.70 5.60 5.29
CA VAL A 105 -3.74 5.70 6.32
C VAL A 105 -4.56 4.42 6.40
N ILE A 106 -4.96 3.87 5.24
CA ILE A 106 -5.67 2.58 5.20
C ILE A 106 -4.76 1.46 5.72
N ALA A 107 -3.50 1.41 5.31
CA ALA A 107 -2.55 0.39 5.77
C ALA A 107 -2.32 0.45 7.29
N ILE A 108 -2.22 1.64 7.89
CA ILE A 108 -2.11 1.80 9.35
C ILE A 108 -3.32 1.15 10.04
N GLY A 109 -4.53 1.47 9.59
CA GLY A 109 -5.76 0.92 10.17
C GLY A 109 -5.83 -0.60 10.05
N VAL A 110 -5.59 -1.13 8.84
CA VAL A 110 -5.68 -2.57 8.57
C VAL A 110 -4.56 -3.36 9.25
N TYR A 111 -3.31 -2.88 9.21
CA TYR A 111 -2.18 -3.58 9.85
C TYR A 111 -2.34 -3.59 11.37
N SER A 112 -2.82 -2.49 11.96
CA SER A 112 -3.12 -2.44 13.40
C SER A 112 -4.20 -3.44 13.77
N ALA A 113 -5.34 -3.43 13.05
CA ALA A 113 -6.42 -4.36 13.31
C ALA A 113 -5.98 -5.82 13.12
N TRP A 114 -5.18 -6.11 12.08
CA TRP A 114 -4.66 -7.45 11.84
C TRP A 114 -3.74 -7.92 12.97
N CYS A 115 -2.75 -7.10 13.35
CA CYS A 115 -1.84 -7.42 14.44
C CYS A 115 -2.54 -7.61 15.79
N LEU A 116 -3.65 -6.92 16.04
CA LEU A 116 -4.36 -6.99 17.32
C LEU A 116 -5.39 -8.13 17.37
N LEU A 117 -6.06 -8.43 16.26
CA LEU A 117 -7.27 -9.28 16.26
C LEU A 117 -7.09 -10.65 15.60
N MET A 118 -6.05 -10.83 14.78
CA MET A 118 -5.86 -12.07 14.02
C MET A 118 -4.98 -13.09 14.76
N PRO A 119 -5.11 -14.40 14.47
CA PRO A 119 -4.26 -15.45 15.04
C PRO A 119 -2.76 -15.14 14.86
N SER A 120 -1.94 -15.49 15.86
CA SER A 120 -0.49 -15.25 15.81
C SER A 120 0.17 -15.90 14.59
N ALA A 121 -0.31 -17.08 14.19
CA ALA A 121 0.19 -17.80 13.01
C ALA A 121 0.01 -17.03 11.69
N TRP A 122 -0.84 -15.99 11.66
CA TRP A 122 -1.12 -15.20 10.46
C TRP A 122 -0.42 -13.84 10.48
N LEU A 123 0.40 -13.55 11.49
CA LEU A 123 1.09 -12.26 11.63
C LEU A 123 2.14 -12.04 10.54
N SER A 124 2.68 -13.09 9.93
CA SER A 124 3.61 -12.98 8.80
C SER A 124 3.03 -12.25 7.58
N ALA A 125 1.70 -12.15 7.47
CA ALA A 125 1.04 -11.42 6.39
C ALA A 125 1.36 -9.92 6.43
N VAL A 126 1.52 -9.33 7.62
CA VAL A 126 1.72 -7.88 7.80
C VAL A 126 3.07 -7.39 7.23
N PRO A 127 4.23 -7.96 7.63
CA PRO A 127 5.51 -7.57 7.04
C PRO A 127 5.61 -7.92 5.54
N LEU A 128 5.02 -9.02 5.07
CA LEU A 128 4.98 -9.32 3.63
C LEU A 128 4.15 -8.28 2.86
N CYS A 129 2.99 -7.87 3.36
CA CYS A 129 2.20 -6.81 2.73
C CYS A 129 2.89 -5.45 2.81
N SER A 130 3.68 -5.20 3.86
CA SER A 130 4.58 -4.02 3.92
C SER A 130 5.61 -4.01 2.79
N LEU A 131 6.21 -5.17 2.47
CA LEU A 131 7.10 -5.31 1.32
C LEU A 131 6.34 -5.11 -0.01
N LEU A 132 5.14 -5.68 -0.15
CA LEU A 132 4.29 -5.45 -1.33
C LEU A 132 3.91 -3.97 -1.49
N PHE A 133 3.66 -3.27 -0.37
CA PHE A 133 3.41 -1.83 -0.37
C PHE A 133 4.59 -1.10 -1.00
N ALA A 134 5.80 -1.35 -0.50
CA ALA A 134 7.04 -0.74 -1.01
C ALA A 134 7.28 -1.03 -2.49
N ILE A 135 7.21 -2.31 -2.89
CA ILE A 135 7.39 -2.74 -4.29
C ILE A 135 6.34 -2.06 -5.18
N GLY A 136 5.08 -2.06 -4.74
CA GLY A 136 3.98 -1.41 -5.44
C GLY A 136 4.22 0.09 -5.63
N ARG A 137 4.72 0.80 -4.62
CA ARG A 137 5.07 2.24 -4.73
C ARG A 137 6.20 2.48 -5.72
N VAL A 138 7.26 1.68 -5.70
CA VAL A 138 8.35 1.80 -6.69
C VAL A 138 7.83 1.65 -8.11
N LEU A 139 7.02 0.60 -8.35
CA LEU A 139 6.46 0.33 -9.68
C LEU A 139 5.45 1.40 -10.12
N PHE A 140 4.61 1.87 -9.19
CA PHE A 140 3.65 2.94 -9.45
C PHE A 140 4.35 4.24 -9.86
N PHE A 141 5.40 4.65 -9.14
CA PHE A 141 6.16 5.86 -9.46
C PHE A 141 6.89 5.74 -10.81
N LYS A 142 7.51 4.59 -11.11
CA LYS A 142 8.18 4.36 -12.40
C LYS A 142 7.21 4.37 -13.58
N GLY A 143 6.02 3.79 -13.40
CA GLY A 143 5.00 3.71 -14.44
C GLY A 143 4.17 4.99 -14.61
N TYR A 144 4.25 5.96 -13.70
CA TYR A 144 3.32 7.09 -13.66
C TYR A 144 3.30 7.93 -14.94
N ASN A 145 4.49 8.26 -15.46
CA ASN A 145 4.63 9.06 -16.69
C ASN A 145 4.36 8.27 -17.97
N GLN A 146 4.23 6.94 -17.88
CA GLN A 146 3.99 6.04 -19.02
C GLN A 146 2.48 5.75 -19.23
N GLY A 147 1.62 6.36 -18.42
CA GLY A 147 0.17 6.26 -18.53
C GLY A 147 -0.48 5.22 -17.61
N ALA A 148 -1.81 5.13 -17.70
CA ALA A 148 -2.64 4.41 -16.73
C ALA A 148 -2.32 2.91 -16.64
N ALA A 149 -2.12 2.23 -17.77
CA ALA A 149 -1.83 0.79 -17.80
C ALA A 149 -0.49 0.47 -17.13
N ALA A 150 0.55 1.28 -17.38
CA ALA A 150 1.89 1.05 -16.84
C ALA A 150 1.95 1.18 -15.30
N ARG A 151 1.17 2.10 -14.73
CA ARG A 151 1.12 2.31 -13.26
C ARG A 151 0.09 1.40 -12.55
N ALA A 152 -0.81 0.75 -13.27
CA ALA A 152 -1.95 0.02 -12.69
C ALA A 152 -1.53 -1.11 -11.75
N PHE A 153 -0.54 -1.93 -12.14
CA PHE A 153 -0.05 -3.02 -11.29
C PHE A 153 0.54 -2.49 -9.98
N GLY A 154 1.42 -1.48 -10.03
CA GLY A 154 2.03 -0.91 -8.82
C GLY A 154 1.01 -0.26 -7.89
N PHE A 155 0.03 0.46 -8.45
CA PHE A 155 -1.10 0.99 -7.68
C PHE A 155 -1.87 -0.12 -6.96
N ALA A 156 -2.28 -1.12 -7.73
CA ALA A 156 -3.12 -2.20 -7.26
C ALA A 156 -2.38 -3.11 -6.28
N LEU A 157 -1.07 -3.35 -6.45
CA LEU A 157 -0.31 -4.20 -5.54
C LEU A 157 -0.29 -3.62 -4.12
N THR A 158 -0.11 -2.29 -4.01
CA THR A 158 -0.21 -1.60 -2.73
C THR A 158 -1.64 -1.65 -2.17
N PHE A 159 -2.64 -1.28 -2.97
CA PHE A 159 -4.02 -1.15 -2.46
C PHE A 159 -4.68 -2.51 -2.18
N TYR A 160 -4.56 -3.47 -3.10
CA TYR A 160 -5.22 -4.78 -3.02
C TYR A 160 -4.63 -5.69 -1.96
N SER A 161 -3.33 -5.62 -1.68
CA SER A 161 -2.76 -6.37 -0.54
C SER A 161 -3.42 -5.94 0.77
N THR A 162 -3.58 -4.63 0.99
CA THR A 162 -4.28 -4.10 2.16
C THR A 162 -5.77 -4.45 2.16
N VAL A 163 -6.46 -4.34 1.02
CA VAL A 163 -7.89 -4.68 0.92
C VAL A 163 -8.15 -6.17 1.17
N VAL A 164 -7.33 -7.07 0.60
CA VAL A 164 -7.47 -8.51 0.82
C VAL A 164 -7.25 -8.85 2.29
N MET A 165 -6.25 -8.26 2.95
CA MET A 165 -6.11 -8.40 4.41
C MET A 165 -7.37 -7.95 5.14
N PHE A 166 -7.94 -6.79 4.78
CA PHE A 166 -9.13 -6.31 5.46
C PHE A 166 -10.35 -7.22 5.27
N LEU A 167 -10.55 -7.75 4.06
CA LEU A 167 -11.64 -8.69 3.78
C LEU A 167 -11.48 -10.02 4.54
N VAL A 168 -10.26 -10.56 4.59
CA VAL A 168 -9.97 -11.78 5.38
C VAL A 168 -10.20 -11.53 6.87
N LEU A 169 -9.77 -10.37 7.37
CA LEU A 169 -10.02 -9.96 8.75
C LEU A 169 -11.52 -9.93 9.06
N ILE A 170 -12.32 -9.25 8.24
CA ILE A 170 -13.78 -9.19 8.42
C ILE A 170 -14.38 -10.60 8.42
N GLY A 171 -14.03 -11.42 7.42
CA GLY A 171 -14.53 -12.78 7.31
C GLY A 171 -14.21 -13.64 8.54
N TYR A 172 -12.98 -13.52 9.06
CA TYR A 172 -12.57 -14.21 10.28
C TYR A 172 -13.34 -13.74 11.52
N GLN A 173 -13.48 -12.43 11.72
CA GLN A 173 -14.20 -11.89 12.89
C GLN A 173 -15.69 -12.23 12.85
N LEU A 174 -16.32 -12.20 11.67
CA LEU A 174 -17.71 -12.64 11.51
C LEU A 174 -17.87 -14.13 11.83
N ALA A 175 -16.96 -14.98 11.34
CA ALA A 175 -17.00 -16.41 11.64
C ALA A 175 -16.90 -16.70 13.15
N GLN A 176 -16.06 -15.96 13.87
CA GLN A 176 -15.93 -16.06 15.33
C GLN A 176 -17.16 -15.54 16.09
N TRP A 177 -17.87 -14.55 15.55
CA TRP A 177 -19.07 -14.00 16.19
C TRP A 177 -20.27 -14.96 16.12
N PHE A 178 -20.35 -15.77 15.07
CA PHE A 178 -21.46 -16.71 14.86
C PHE A 178 -21.17 -18.15 15.34
N SER A 179 -19.95 -18.41 15.83
CA SER A 179 -19.56 -19.69 16.44
C SER A 179 -19.74 -19.68 17.96
#